data_AF-A0A917IM82-F1
#
_entry.id   AF-A0A917IM82-F1
#
_cell.length_a   1.000
_cell.length_b   1.000
_cell.length_c   1.000
_cell.angle_alpha   90.00
_cell.angle_beta   90.00
_cell.angle_gamma   90.00
#
_symmetry.space_group_name_H-M   'P 1'
#
loop_
_entity.id
_entity.type
_entity.pdbx_description
1 polymer ?
#
loop_
_entity_poly.entity_id
_entity_poly.type
_entity_poly.pdbx_seq_one_letter_code
_entity_poly.pdbx_strand_id
1 'polypeptide(L)'
;MSEQNLPKRDTTFKQEHGAVTHAVKRSPERAVARAIKGSSKLLEENQTKQALNVLTLAKPVLAGQSSEQSADYYQMLGTIHEALGNVSAAERAFARAREA
;
A
#
# COMPACT_ATOMS: atom_id res chain seq x y z
N MET A 1 -56.44 -41.12 22.11
CA MET A 1 -56.08 -40.95 20.69
C MET A 1 -55.72 -39.48 20.52
N SER A 2 -54.46 -39.12 20.76
CA SER A 2 -54.03 -37.71 20.84
C SER A 2 -53.19 -37.37 19.62
N GLU A 3 -53.69 -36.45 18.81
CA GLU A 3 -53.01 -35.91 17.64
C GLU A 3 -51.79 -35.10 18.07
N GLN A 4 -50.65 -35.40 17.43
CA GLN A 4 -49.41 -34.66 17.58
C GLN A 4 -49.55 -33.29 16.89
N ASN A 5 -49.41 -32.21 17.65
CA ASN A 5 -49.30 -30.87 17.11
C ASN A 5 -47.85 -30.39 17.27
N LEU A 6 -47.03 -30.61 16.22
CA LEU A 6 -45.66 -30.11 16.13
C LEU A 6 -45.68 -28.74 15.43
N PRO A 7 -45.04 -27.68 15.98
CA PRO A 7 -44.98 -26.39 15.31
C PRO A 7 -44.07 -26.47 14.07
N LYS A 8 -44.58 -25.93 12.95
CA LYS A 8 -43.88 -25.77 11.69
C LYS A 8 -42.64 -24.90 11.91
N ARG A 9 -41.45 -25.45 11.65
CA ARG A 9 -40.21 -24.68 11.58
C ARG A 9 -40.20 -23.93 10.25
N ASP A 10 -40.55 -22.65 10.29
CA ASP A 10 -40.21 -21.70 9.22
C ASP A 10 -38.69 -21.52 9.22
N THR A 11 -38.02 -22.22 8.31
CA THR A 11 -36.59 -22.05 8.02
C THR A 11 -36.39 -20.77 7.22
N THR A 12 -36.63 -19.61 7.83
CA THR A 12 -36.13 -18.33 7.31
C THR A 12 -34.73 -18.12 7.86
N PHE A 13 -33.72 -18.68 7.17
CA PHE A 13 -32.34 -18.22 7.34
C PHE A 13 -32.19 -16.87 6.64
N LYS A 14 -32.61 -15.78 7.31
CA LYS A 14 -32.12 -14.44 6.99
C LYS A 14 -30.81 -14.23 7.74
N GLN A 15 -29.72 -14.67 7.13
CA GLN A 15 -28.38 -14.29 7.52
C GLN A 15 -28.12 -12.86 7.03
N GLU A 16 -28.78 -11.87 7.65
CA GLU A 16 -28.46 -10.46 7.45
C GLU A 16 -27.41 -10.04 8.48
N HIS A 17 -26.25 -10.69 8.43
CA HIS A 17 -25.04 -10.02 8.88
C HIS A 17 -24.64 -9.12 7.73
N GLY A 18 -25.03 -7.85 7.83
CA GLY A 18 -24.58 -6.79 6.96
C GLY A 18 -23.08 -6.93 6.76
N ALA A 19 -22.71 -7.41 5.58
CA ALA A 19 -21.36 -7.34 5.09
C ALA A 19 -21.08 -5.84 4.98
N VAL A 20 -20.47 -5.29 6.03
CA VAL A 20 -19.80 -3.99 5.97
C VAL A 20 -18.67 -4.18 4.98
N THR A 21 -19.02 -4.11 3.70
CA THR A 21 -18.09 -3.86 2.62
C THR A 21 -17.73 -2.39 2.72
N HIS A 22 -16.99 -2.04 3.77
CA HIS A 22 -15.96 -1.03 3.63
C HIS A 22 -14.93 -1.62 2.67
N ALA A 23 -15.29 -1.67 1.38
CA ALA A 23 -14.33 -1.50 0.32
C ALA A 23 -13.75 -0.11 0.57
N VAL A 24 -12.76 -0.05 1.48
CA VAL A 24 -11.87 1.08 1.61
C VAL A 24 -11.33 1.20 0.20
N LYS A 25 -11.86 2.15 -0.57
CA LYS A 25 -11.23 2.68 -1.77
C LYS A 25 -9.87 3.14 -1.27
N ARG A 26 -8.90 2.22 -1.22
CA ARG A 26 -7.55 2.48 -0.75
C ARG A 26 -7.04 3.47 -1.76
N SER A 27 -7.07 4.75 -1.41
CA SER A 27 -6.67 5.77 -2.36
C SER A 27 -5.23 5.44 -2.76
N PRO A 28 -4.93 5.36 -4.06
CA PRO A 28 -3.60 4.93 -4.50
C PRO A 28 -2.49 5.82 -3.91
N GLU A 29 -2.80 7.09 -3.63
CA GLU A 29 -1.96 8.05 -2.89
C GLU A 29 -1.47 7.49 -1.54
N ARG A 30 -2.38 6.90 -0.76
CA ARG A 30 -2.05 6.30 0.54
C ARG A 30 -1.14 5.08 0.40
N ALA A 31 -1.09 4.43 -0.76
CA ALA A 31 -0.16 3.33 -0.99
C ALA A 31 1.28 3.83 -1.19
N VAL A 32 1.47 4.91 -1.96
CA VAL A 32 2.79 5.51 -2.18
C VAL A 32 3.35 6.08 -0.87
N ALA A 33 2.55 6.88 -0.14
CA ALA A 33 2.97 7.44 1.14
C ALA A 33 3.34 6.36 2.17
N ARG A 34 2.60 5.24 2.21
CA ARG A 34 2.94 4.09 3.07
C ARG A 34 4.21 3.39 2.63
N ALA A 35 4.44 3.25 1.34
CA ALA A 35 5.67 2.66 0.83
C ALA A 35 6.88 3.51 1.17
N ILE A 36 6.79 4.84 1.03
CA ILE A 36 7.86 5.77 1.43
C ILE A 36 8.14 5.65 2.93
N LYS A 37 7.10 5.73 3.76
CA LYS A 37 7.24 5.57 5.23
C LYS A 37 7.82 4.21 5.62
N GLY A 38 7.33 3.14 5.00
CA GLY A 38 7.83 1.78 5.24
C GLY A 38 9.28 1.61 4.83
N SER A 39 9.66 2.17 3.68
CA SER A 39 11.04 2.14 3.18
C SER A 39 12.00 2.91 4.09
N SER A 40 11.58 4.08 4.60
CA SER A 40 12.36 4.86 5.58
C SER A 40 12.66 4.05 6.84
N LYS A 41 11.63 3.38 7.39
CA LYS A 41 11.82 2.53 8.58
C LYS A 41 12.77 1.35 8.30
N LEU A 42 12.64 0.73 7.13
CA LEU A 42 13.54 -0.35 6.72
C LEU A 42 14.99 0.14 6.54
N LEU A 43 15.22 1.39 6.16
CA LEU A 43 16.56 1.98 6.13
C LEU A 43 17.14 2.16 7.54
N GLU A 44 16.34 2.61 8.50
CA GLU A 44 16.75 2.72 9.92
C GLU A 44 17.14 1.34 10.50
N GLU A 45 16.49 0.27 10.04
CA GLU A 45 16.78 -1.11 10.41
C GLU A 45 17.93 -1.76 9.58
N ASN A 46 18.65 -0.99 8.75
CA ASN A 46 19.68 -1.46 7.80
C ASN A 46 19.17 -2.53 6.79
N GLN A 47 17.87 -2.59 6.54
CA GLN A 47 17.23 -3.49 5.59
C GLN A 47 17.08 -2.85 4.21
N THR A 48 18.16 -2.26 3.68
CA THR A 48 18.15 -1.43 2.47
C THR A 48 17.57 -2.13 1.23
N LYS A 49 17.83 -3.44 1.06
CA LYS A 49 17.24 -4.23 -0.05
C LYS A 49 15.72 -4.39 0.08
N GLN A 50 15.22 -4.54 1.32
CA GLN A 50 13.79 -4.64 1.57
C GLN A 50 13.11 -3.28 1.36
N ALA A 51 13.77 -2.19 1.78
CA ALA A 51 13.32 -0.83 1.50
C ALA A 51 13.14 -0.62 -0.01
N LEU A 52 14.11 -1.03 -0.84
CA LEU A 52 14.00 -0.94 -2.29
C LEU A 52 12.81 -1.74 -2.85
N ASN A 53 12.61 -2.96 -2.36
CA ASN A 53 11.50 -3.80 -2.80
C ASN A 53 10.15 -3.15 -2.49
N VAL A 54 9.97 -2.66 -1.26
CA VAL A 54 8.74 -1.99 -0.84
C VAL A 54 8.48 -0.74 -1.68
N LEU A 55 9.50 0.08 -1.92
CA LEU A 55 9.35 1.28 -2.73
C LEU A 55 9.06 0.94 -4.20
N THR A 56 9.66 -0.11 -4.76
CA THR A 56 9.43 -0.53 -6.15
C THR A 56 7.98 -0.93 -6.39
N LEU A 57 7.32 -1.56 -5.41
CA LEU A 57 5.90 -1.93 -5.49
C LEU A 57 4.97 -0.71 -5.61
N ALA A 58 5.39 0.48 -5.17
CA ALA A 58 4.61 1.70 -5.30
C ALA A 58 4.75 2.38 -6.67
N LYS A 59 5.72 1.98 -7.50
CA LYS A 59 5.99 2.59 -8.81
C LYS A 59 4.79 2.58 -9.77
N PRO A 60 4.00 1.49 -9.91
CA PRO A 60 2.84 1.48 -10.80
C PRO A 60 1.77 2.47 -10.37
N VAL A 61 1.69 2.73 -9.06
CA VAL A 61 0.72 3.66 -8.50
C VAL A 61 1.11 5.11 -8.77
N LEU A 62 2.41 5.40 -8.77
CA LEU A 62 2.99 6.72 -9.02
C LEU A 62 2.57 7.34 -10.36
N ALA A 63 2.34 6.52 -11.40
CA ALA A 63 2.04 6.97 -12.76
C ALA A 63 0.75 7.82 -12.89
N GLY A 64 -0.09 7.85 -11.84
CA GLY A 64 -1.29 8.70 -11.78
C GLY A 64 -1.34 9.64 -10.58
N GLN A 65 -0.21 9.96 -9.96
CA GLN A 65 -0.14 10.74 -8.71
C GLN A 65 0.28 12.20 -8.93
N SER A 66 0.07 13.02 -7.89
CA SER A 66 0.54 14.40 -7.85
C SER A 66 2.06 14.49 -7.97
N SER A 67 2.52 15.64 -8.44
CA SER A 67 3.94 15.95 -8.62
C SER A 67 4.72 15.85 -7.30
N GLU A 68 4.14 16.33 -6.19
CA GLU A 68 4.73 16.26 -4.85
C GLU A 68 5.00 14.81 -4.36
N GLN A 69 4.04 13.89 -4.52
CA GLN A 69 4.25 12.48 -4.15
C GLN A 69 5.29 11.79 -5.04
N SER A 70 5.43 12.28 -6.28
CA SER A 70 6.47 11.81 -7.20
C SER A 70 7.85 12.28 -6.76
N ALA A 71 7.98 13.53 -6.31
CA ALA A 71 9.22 14.06 -5.74
C ALA A 71 9.67 13.26 -4.52
N ASP A 72 8.79 13.06 -3.53
CA ASP A 72 9.10 12.29 -2.31
C ASP A 72 9.50 10.84 -2.62
N TYR A 73 8.81 10.22 -3.57
CA TYR A 73 9.13 8.88 -4.04
C TYR A 73 10.55 8.81 -4.61
N TYR A 74 10.89 9.73 -5.53
CA TYR A 74 12.20 9.73 -6.17
C TYR A 74 13.32 10.12 -5.21
N GLN A 75 13.03 10.98 -4.24
CA GLN A 75 13.96 11.31 -3.18
C GLN A 75 14.28 10.09 -2.32
N MET A 76 13.26 9.33 -1.90
CA MET A 76 13.46 8.08 -1.16
C MET A 76 14.22 7.04 -2.00
N LEU A 77 13.91 6.93 -3.29
CA LEU A 77 14.61 6.03 -4.21
C LEU A 77 16.09 6.38 -4.32
N GLY A 78 16.42 7.68 -4.36
CA GLY A 78 17.80 8.16 -4.34
C GLY A 78 18.55 7.75 -3.09
N THR A 79 17.98 8.02 -1.92
CA THR A 79 18.55 7.65 -0.61
C THR A 79 18.81 6.14 -0.52
N ILE A 80 17.87 5.31 -0.97
CA ILE A 80 18.03 3.85 -0.98
C ILE A 80 19.18 3.43 -1.90
N HIS A 81 19.30 4.04 -3.08
CA HIS A 81 20.40 3.73 -4.00
C HIS A 81 21.76 4.17 -3.45
N GLU A 82 21.85 5.33 -2.79
CA GLU A 82 23.06 5.77 -2.08
C GLU A 82 23.47 4.77 -1.00
N ALA A 83 22.51 4.32 -0.17
CA ALA A 83 22.75 3.34 0.88
C ALA A 83 23.18 1.95 0.32
N LEU A 84 22.87 1.66 -0.95
CA LEU A 84 23.35 0.46 -1.66
C LEU A 84 24.69 0.68 -2.39
N GLY A 85 25.26 1.88 -2.35
CA GLY A 85 26.47 2.26 -3.10
C GLY A 85 26.24 2.48 -4.59
N ASN A 86 24.99 2.54 -5.05
CA ASN A 86 24.62 2.71 -6.45
C ASN A 86 24.54 4.21 -6.82
N VAL A 87 25.67 4.90 -6.78
CA VAL A 87 25.75 6.37 -6.91
C VAL A 87 25.05 6.89 -8.18
N SER A 88 25.34 6.31 -9.34
CA SER A 88 24.71 6.77 -10.60
C SER A 88 23.19 6.56 -10.63
N ALA A 89 22.67 5.55 -9.92
CA ALA A 89 21.22 5.35 -9.81
C ALA A 89 20.59 6.37 -8.84
N ALA A 90 21.31 6.69 -7.75
CA ALA A 90 20.89 7.71 -6.81
C ALA A 90 20.82 9.10 -7.47
N GLU A 91 21.85 9.50 -8.21
CA GLU A 91 21.89 10.78 -8.94
C GLU A 91 20.70 10.93 -9.90
N ARG A 92 20.42 9.88 -10.68
CA ARG A 92 19.25 9.88 -11.58
C ARG A 92 17.93 10.01 -10.84
N ALA A 93 17.81 9.37 -9.67
CA ALA A 93 16.62 9.47 -8.85
C ALA A 93 16.46 10.88 -8.27
N PHE A 94 17.52 11.47 -7.72
CA PHE A 94 17.50 12.85 -7.21
C PHE A 94 17.22 13.88 -8.31
N ALA A 95 17.74 13.68 -9.52
CA ALA A 95 17.42 14.54 -10.66
C ALA A 95 15.91 14.51 -10.95
N ARG A 96 15.30 13.32 -11.01
CA ARG A 96 13.85 13.18 -11.18
C ARG A 96 13.04 13.76 -10.03
N ALA A 97 13.54 13.69 -8.81
CA ALA A 97 12.88 14.30 -7.65
C ALA A 97 12.79 15.84 -7.77
N ARG A 98 13.75 16.48 -8.45
CA ARG A 98 13.76 17.94 -8.69
C ARG A 98 12.89 18.36 -9.88
N GLU A 99 12.64 17.43 -10.80
CA GLU A 99 11.80 17.65 -11.99
C GLU A 99 10.32 17.38 -11.74
N ALA A 100 10.01 16.60 -10.69
CA ALA A 100 8.67 16.28 -10.24
C ALA A 100 8.04 17.46 -9.49
#